data_AF-D7SSY7-F1
#
_entry.id   AF-D7SSY7-F1
#
_cell.length_a   1.000
_cell.length_b   1.000
_cell.length_c   1.000
_cell.angle_alpha   90.00
_cell.angle_beta   90.00
_cell.angle_gamma   90.00
#
_symmetry.space_group_name_H-M   'P 1'
#
loop_
_entity.id
_entity.type
_entity.pdbx_description
1 polymer ?
#
loop_
_entity_poly.entity_id
_entity_poly.type
_entity_poly.pdbx_seq_one_letter_code
_entity_poly.pdbx_strand_id
1 'polypeptide(L)'
;MICEFKCRFLIADVNEEETCTWMVKIINCYGKYFCVHTEAFFQASTPICVVFLSLTGNHAEACNYSCSLEIGGNGRKLTFEGIPRSIRESERSLESADSLIVLGSM
;
A
#
# COMPACT_ATOMS: atom_id res chain seq x y z
N MET A 1 20.46 1.94 -8.64
CA MET A 1 19.43 2.86 -9.13
C MET A 1 18.24 2.69 -8.20
N ILE A 2 17.69 3.78 -7.64
CA ILE A 2 16.57 3.76 -6.68
C ILE A 2 15.42 4.54 -7.33
N CYS A 3 14.20 4.02 -7.25
CA CYS A 3 12.98 4.65 -7.75
C CYS A 3 12.17 5.01 -6.53
N GLU A 4 12.10 6.30 -6.24
CA GLU A 4 11.36 6.85 -5.12
C GLU A 4 10.06 7.45 -5.65
N PHE A 5 8.95 7.12 -5.02
CA PHE A 5 7.67 7.75 -5.30
C PHE A 5 6.99 8.13 -4.00
N LYS A 6 6.36 9.30 -3.99
CA LYS A 6 5.57 9.75 -2.85
C LYS A 6 4.10 9.60 -3.17
N CYS A 7 3.38 8.85 -2.35
CA CYS A 7 1.92 8.86 -2.32
C CYS A 7 1.47 9.62 -1.07
N ARG A 8 0.50 10.52 -1.20
CA ARG A 8 -0.10 11.21 -0.06
C ARG A 8 -1.57 10.82 -0.04
N PHE A 9 -2.02 10.33 1.11
CA PHE A 9 -3.40 9.96 1.34
C PHE A 9 -3.87 10.65 2.62
N LEU A 10 -5.05 11.27 2.59
CA LEU A 10 -5.64 11.92 3.76
C LEU A 10 -6.78 11.04 4.28
N ILE A 11 -6.61 10.49 5.48
CA ILE A 11 -7.66 9.65 6.10
C ILE A 11 -8.94 10.45 6.34
N ALA A 12 -8.87 11.78 6.48
CA ALA A 12 -10.04 12.64 6.61
C ALA A 12 -10.94 12.69 5.35
N ASP A 13 -10.49 12.18 4.20
CA ASP A 13 -11.35 11.98 3.02
C ASP A 13 -12.29 10.77 3.19
N VAL A 14 -12.08 9.94 4.22
CA VAL A 14 -12.95 8.81 4.58
C VAL A 14 -14.04 9.33 5.51
N ASN A 15 -15.30 9.26 5.10
CA ASN A 15 -16.44 9.61 5.95
C ASN A 15 -16.75 8.43 6.90
N GLU A 16 -17.13 8.74 8.15
CA GLU A 16 -17.57 7.74 9.15
C GLU A 16 -18.82 6.95 8.69
N GLU A 17 -19.65 7.55 7.83
CA GLU A 17 -20.91 6.97 7.32
C GLU A 17 -20.69 6.04 6.09
N GLU A 18 -19.95 4.95 6.26
CA GLU A 18 -19.95 3.77 5.37
C GLU A 18 -19.09 3.79 4.07
N THR A 19 -18.28 4.81 3.80
CA THR A 19 -17.52 4.84 2.52
C THR A 19 -16.10 4.27 2.65
N CYS A 20 -15.94 2.99 2.28
CA CYS A 20 -14.63 2.44 1.96
C CYS A 20 -14.05 3.20 0.75
N THR A 21 -12.91 3.86 0.95
CA THR A 21 -12.20 4.56 -0.13
C THR A 21 -11.09 3.66 -0.65
N TRP A 22 -11.16 3.31 -1.93
CA TRP A 22 -10.12 2.54 -2.63
C TRP A 22 -9.44 3.42 -3.68
N MET A 23 -8.11 3.36 -3.72
CA MET A 23 -7.30 4.06 -4.71
C MET A 23 -6.20 3.15 -5.23
N VAL A 24 -5.95 3.21 -6.55
CA VAL A 24 -4.79 2.56 -7.16
C VAL A 24 -3.94 3.61 -7.86
N LYS A 25 -2.66 3.68 -7.51
CA LYS A 25 -1.67 4.51 -8.21
C LYS A 25 -0.70 3.63 -8.99
N ILE A 26 -0.63 3.85 -10.30
CA ILE A 26 0.30 3.14 -11.17
C ILE A 26 1.59 3.96 -11.30
N ILE A 27 2.73 3.29 -11.12
CA ILE A 27 4.07 3.86 -11.20
C ILE A 27 4.85 3.07 -12.25
N ASN A 28 5.40 3.77 -13.23
CA ASN A 28 6.30 3.16 -14.20
C ASN A 28 7.74 3.46 -13.80
N CYS A 29 8.48 2.41 -13.44
CA CYS A 29 9.90 2.48 -13.09
C CYS A 29 10.61 1.21 -13.56
N TYR A 30 11.88 1.33 -13.94
CA TYR A 30 12.70 0.18 -14.36
C TYR A 30 12.10 -0.66 -15.51
N GLY A 31 11.30 -0.04 -16.38
CA GLY A 31 10.60 -0.75 -17.46
C GLY A 31 9.49 -1.70 -16.98
N LYS A 32 9.03 -1.55 -15.73
CA LYS A 32 7.93 -2.30 -15.13
C LYS A 32 6.87 -1.35 -14.57
N TYR A 33 5.64 -1.85 -14.45
CA TYR A 33 4.57 -1.13 -13.79
C TYR A 33 4.36 -1.67 -12.38
N PHE A 34 4.35 -0.78 -11.42
CA PHE A 34 4.03 -1.04 -10.03
C PHE A 34 2.68 -0.41 -9.71
N CYS A 35 1.84 -1.09 -8.94
CA CYS A 35 0.55 -0.59 -8.50
C CYS A 35 0.59 -0.46 -6.97
N VAL A 36 0.38 0.74 -6.47
CA VAL A 36 0.13 0.99 -5.04
C VAL A 36 -1.36 0.96 -4.85
N HIS A 37 -1.83 0.00 -4.06
CA HIS A 37 -3.22 -0.11 -3.67
C HIS A 37 -3.35 0.49 -2.28
N THR A 38 -4.36 1.32 -2.11
CA THR A 38 -4.68 1.97 -0.84
C THR A 38 -6.15 1.78 -0.58
N GLU A 39 -6.46 1.21 0.57
CA GLU A 39 -7.82 1.01 1.06
C GLU A 39 -7.92 1.69 2.42
N ALA A 40 -8.96 2.49 2.63
CA ALA A 40 -9.19 3.15 3.90
C ALA A 40 -10.67 3.05 4.29
N PHE A 41 -10.91 2.66 5.54
CA PHE A 41 -12.23 2.37 6.08
C PHE A 41 -12.25 2.55 7.60
N PHE A 42 -13.43 2.61 8.22
CA PHE A 42 -13.57 2.58 9.67
C PHE A 42 -13.91 1.17 10.16
N GLN A 43 -13.25 0.74 11.24
CA GLN A 43 -13.62 -0.47 11.98
C GLN A 43 -13.87 -0.08 13.44
N ALA A 44 -15.11 -0.24 13.92
CA ALA A 44 -15.51 0.13 15.27
C ALA A 44 -15.09 1.57 15.66
N SER A 45 -15.33 2.54 14.76
CA SER A 45 -14.93 3.96 14.91
C SER A 45 -13.41 4.22 14.90
N THR A 46 -12.60 3.20 14.63
CA THR A 46 -11.15 3.34 14.43
C THR A 46 -10.87 3.43 12.94
N PRO A 47 -10.28 4.51 12.43
CA PRO A 47 -9.91 4.56 11.03
C PRO A 47 -8.76 3.58 10.75
N ILE A 48 -8.89 2.80 9.69
CA ILE A 48 -7.88 1.84 9.24
C ILE A 48 -7.49 2.21 7.83
N CYS A 49 -6.19 2.21 7.56
CA CYS A 49 -5.65 2.35 6.22
C CYS A 49 -4.72 1.17 5.92
N VAL A 50 -5.01 0.48 4.82
CA VAL A 50 -4.21 -0.63 4.31
C VAL A 50 -3.54 -0.18 3.02
N VAL A 51 -2.23 -0.35 2.95
CA VAL A 51 -1.44 -0.01 1.76
C VAL A 51 -0.58 -1.20 1.38
N PHE A 52 -0.61 -1.59 0.10
CA PHE A 52 0.25 -2.63 -0.42
C PHE A 52 0.74 -2.31 -1.83
N LEU A 53 1.92 -2.83 -2.17
CA LEU A 53 2.54 -2.65 -3.48
C LEU A 53 2.46 -3.96 -4.28
N SER A 54 2.06 -3.86 -5.54
CA SER A 54 2.15 -4.95 -6.50
C SER A 54 2.95 -4.57 -7.74
N LEU A 55 3.49 -5.57 -8.43
CA LEU A 55 4.24 -5.49 -9.67
C LEU A 55 3.47 -6.21 -10.78
N THR A 56 3.38 -5.59 -11.96
CA THR A 56 2.94 -6.25 -13.20
C THR A 56 4.03 -7.21 -13.71
N GLY A 57 4.16 -8.38 -13.08
CA GLY A 57 5.21 -9.35 -13.36
C GLY A 57 4.90 -10.70 -12.73
N ASN A 58 5.86 -11.63 -12.77
CA ASN A 58 5.80 -12.88 -12.00
C ASN A 58 6.58 -12.74 -10.67
N HIS A 59 6.50 -13.74 -9.80
CA HIS A 59 7.18 -13.72 -8.50
C HIS A 59 8.71 -13.60 -8.63
N ALA A 60 9.33 -14.31 -9.58
CA ALA A 60 10.77 -14.25 -9.79
C ALA A 60 11.23 -12.84 -10.22
N GLU A 61 10.44 -12.15 -11.04
CA GLU A 61 10.66 -10.75 -11.40
C GLU A 61 10.51 -9.84 -10.18
N ALA A 62 9.47 -10.06 -9.38
CA ALA A 62 9.18 -9.29 -8.18
C ALA A 62 10.32 -9.34 -7.15
N CYS A 63 10.91 -10.51 -6.92
CA CYS A 63 12.05 -10.72 -6.00
C CYS A 63 13.31 -9.93 -6.36
N ASN A 64 13.40 -9.34 -7.55
CA ASN A 64 14.51 -8.46 -7.93
C ASN A 64 14.33 -7.02 -7.43
N TYR A 65 13.21 -6.71 -6.80
CA TYR A 65 12.89 -5.39 -6.30
C TYR A 65 12.72 -5.41 -4.79
N SER A 66 13.23 -4.37 -4.14
CA SER A 66 12.89 -4.03 -2.76
C SER A 66 12.12 -2.72 -2.78
N CYS A 67 11.11 -2.63 -1.93
CA CYS A 67 10.29 -1.45 -1.74
C CYS A 67 10.30 -1.04 -0.26
N SER A 68 10.33 0.28 -0.04
CA SER A 68 10.04 0.89 1.24
C SER A 68 8.78 1.74 1.08
N LEU A 69 7.74 1.42 1.85
CA LEU A 69 6.48 2.17 1.94
C LEU A 69 6.50 2.97 3.23
N GLU A 70 6.36 4.28 3.08
CA GLU A 70 6.36 5.21 4.20
C GLU A 70 5.00 5.88 4.32
N ILE A 71 4.39 5.75 5.50
CA ILE A 71 3.13 6.40 5.85
C ILE A 71 3.40 7.32 7.04
N GLY A 72 3.07 8.59 6.89
CA GLY A 72 3.26 9.60 7.95
C GLY A 72 1.97 10.37 8.25
N GLY A 73 1.79 10.73 9.51
CA GLY A 73 0.67 11.54 10.01
C GLY A 73 1.02 12.12 11.38
N ASN A 74 0.65 13.39 11.63
CA ASN A 74 0.79 14.04 12.95
C ASN A 74 2.18 13.93 13.61
N GLY A 75 3.25 14.02 12.80
CA GLY A 75 4.65 13.89 13.29
C GLY A 75 5.11 12.45 13.56
N ARG A 76 4.22 11.45 13.40
CA ARG A 76 4.55 10.03 13.43
C ARG A 76 4.72 9.48 12.01
N LYS A 77 5.54 8.43 11.90
CA LYS A 77 5.89 7.78 10.63
C LYS A 77 6.02 6.28 10.85
N LEU A 78 5.36 5.52 9.99
CA LEU A 78 5.52 4.08 9.84
C LEU A 78 6.23 3.81 8.52
N THR A 79 7.22 2.94 8.56
CA THR A 79 7.93 2.47 7.37
C THR A 79 7.79 0.95 7.30
N PHE A 80 7.41 0.45 6.14
CA PHE A 80 7.36 -0.96 5.81
C PHE A 80 8.34 -1.26 4.69
N GLU A 81 9.14 -2.30 4.84
CA GLU A 81 10.09 -2.73 3.80
C GLU A 81 9.76 -4.15 3.36
N GLY A 82 9.76 -4.39 2.05
CA GLY A 82 9.40 -5.70 1.49
C GLY A 82 9.57 -5.80 -0.01
N ILE A 83 9.23 -6.96 -0.57
CA ILE A 83 9.24 -7.24 -2.00
C ILE A 83 7.83 -6.93 -2.55
N PRO A 84 7.68 -6.27 -3.72
CA PRO A 84 6.36 -6.03 -4.31
C PRO A 84 5.67 -7.37 -4.63
N ARG A 85 4.35 -7.45 -4.46
CA ARG A 85 3.62 -8.67 -4.82
C ARG A 85 3.43 -8.80 -6.33
N SER A 86 3.63 -9.98 -6.90
CA SER A 86 3.27 -10.23 -8.30
C SER A 86 1.75 -10.25 -8.48
N ILE A 87 1.19 -9.43 -9.38
CA ILE A 87 -0.27 -9.46 -9.68
C ILE A 87 -0.73 -10.78 -10.32
N ARG A 88 0.22 -11.57 -10.86
CA ARG A 88 -0.06 -12.88 -11.46
C ARG A 88 -0.17 -14.00 -10.44
N GLU A 89 0.21 -13.73 -9.18
CA GLU A 89 0.03 -14.69 -8.09
C GLU A 89 -1.38 -14.48 -7.53
N SER A 90 -2.28 -15.42 -7.84
CA SER A 90 -3.68 -15.39 -7.41
C SER A 90 -3.82 -15.92 -5.98
N GLU A 91 -4.60 -15.22 -5.16
CA GLU A 91 -5.22 -15.75 -3.93
C GLU A 91 -4.32 -16.02 -2.70
N ARG A 92 -3.58 -15.02 -2.22
CA ARG A 92 -3.32 -14.95 -0.76
C ARG A 92 -4.07 -13.76 -0.18
N SER A 93 -4.74 -14.00 0.93
CA SER A 93 -5.51 -13.01 1.69
C SER A 93 -4.70 -11.72 1.87
N LEU A 94 -5.39 -10.58 1.93
CA LEU A 94 -4.83 -9.27 2.30
C LEU A 94 -4.02 -9.30 3.61
N GLU A 95 -4.20 -10.33 4.42
CA GLU A 95 -3.48 -10.60 5.68
C GLU A 95 -2.08 -11.21 5.52
N SER A 96 -1.69 -11.65 4.31
CA SER A 96 -0.31 -12.11 4.07
C SER A 96 0.64 -10.93 4.24
N ALA A 97 1.73 -11.15 4.96
CA ALA A 97 2.73 -10.22 5.53
C ALA A 97 3.40 -9.16 4.61
N ASP A 98 2.87 -8.93 3.41
CA ASP A 98 3.35 -7.96 2.41
C ASP A 98 2.50 -6.68 2.36
N SER A 99 1.57 -6.54 3.31
CA SER A 99 0.62 -5.42 3.41
C SER A 99 0.98 -4.57 4.63
N LEU A 100 1.08 -3.25 4.47
CA LEU A 100 1.19 -2.33 5.61
C LEU A 100 -0.22 -1.96 6.07
N ILE A 101 -0.59 -2.39 7.29
CA ILE A 101 -1.84 -2.02 7.96
C ILE A 101 -1.54 -0.92 8.97
N VAL A 102 -2.25 0.20 8.86
CA VAL A 102 -2.20 1.34 9.79
C VAL A 102 -3.52 1.41 10.53
N LEU A 103 -3.48 1.21 11.85
CA LEU A 103 -4.62 1.38 12.75
C LEU A 103 -4.61 2.79 13.34
N GLY A 104 -5.75 3.48 13.28
CA GLY A 104 -5.89 4.88 13.61
C GLY A 104 -5.77 5.22 15.09
N SER A 105 -4.61 5.78 15.46
CA SER A 105 -4.50 7.07 16.21
C SER A 105 -3.11 7.67 15.91
N MET A 106 -2.90 8.08 14.65
CA MET A 106 -1.70 8.80 14.22
C MET A 106 -1.95 10.30 14.32
#